data_AF-A0A561TTA6-F1
#
_entry.id   AF-A0A561TTA6-F1
#
_cell.length_a   1.000
_cell.length_b   1.000
_cell.length_c   1.000
_cell.angle_alpha   90.00
_cell.angle_beta   90.00
_cell.angle_gamma   90.00
#
_symmetry.space_group_name_H-M   'P 1'
#
loop_
_entity.id
_entity.type
_entity.pdbx_description
1 polymer ?
#
loop_
_entity_poly.entity_id
_entity_poly.type
_entity_poly.pdbx_seq_one_letter_code
_entity_poly.pdbx_strand_id
1 'polypeptide(L)'
;MTLEEGRRVRLAQDLVIGEAVTGEPGAVVGLLALGAGIEGTVERVDGELPESQEVREYRRLKALHEDYGHTMPAASRERLEAELAELEPEWAAHHERGGRVTVRVRWDNGFVLDAAHEDVLTPL
;
A
#
# COMPACT_ATOMS: atom_id res chain seq x y z
N MET A 1 -11.66 0.52 -3.47
CA MET A 1 -12.96 1.23 -3.36
C MET A 1 -12.68 2.71 -3.66
N THR A 2 -13.64 3.62 -3.87
CA THR A 2 -13.28 5.06 -4.04
C THR A 2 -13.53 5.79 -2.73
N LEU A 3 -12.47 6.01 -1.96
CA LEU A 3 -12.47 6.85 -0.76
C LEU A 3 -12.26 8.31 -1.17
N GLU A 4 -13.01 9.22 -0.55
CA GLU A 4 -12.98 10.67 -0.80
C GLU A 4 -12.90 11.40 0.53
N GLU A 5 -12.31 12.60 0.53
CA GLU A 5 -12.31 13.46 1.71
C GLU A 5 -13.74 13.82 2.15
N GLY A 6 -13.97 13.84 3.46
CA GLY A 6 -15.29 14.05 4.05
C GLY A 6 -16.20 12.82 4.05
N ARG A 7 -15.78 11.69 3.45
CA ARG A 7 -16.58 10.46 3.46
C ARG A 7 -16.63 9.82 4.85
N ARG A 8 -17.81 9.35 5.23
CA ARG A 8 -18.01 8.54 6.43
C ARG A 8 -17.58 7.11 6.19
N VAL A 9 -16.80 6.59 7.13
CA VAL A 9 -16.26 5.23 7.09
C VAL A 9 -16.38 4.60 8.46
N ARG A 10 -16.29 3.27 8.48
CA ARG A 10 -16.30 2.44 9.66
C ARG A 10 -15.17 1.43 9.58
N LEU A 11 -14.49 1.22 10.70
CA LEU A 11 -13.41 0.24 10.79
C LEU A 11 -13.95 -1.19 10.60
N ALA A 12 -13.38 -1.95 9.67
CA ALA A 12 -13.86 -3.28 9.30
C ALA A 12 -13.43 -4.37 10.29
N GLN A 13 -12.29 -4.18 10.95
CA GLN A 13 -11.64 -5.17 11.81
C GLN A 13 -10.93 -4.49 12.99
N ASP A 14 -10.67 -5.23 14.06
CA ASP A 14 -9.90 -4.69 15.18
C ASP A 14 -8.47 -4.34 14.71
N LEU A 15 -7.98 -3.18 15.12
CA LEU A 15 -6.65 -2.68 14.75
C LEU A 15 -5.83 -2.39 16.01
N VAL A 16 -4.73 -3.12 16.18
CA VAL A 16 -3.76 -2.83 17.23
C VAL A 16 -2.96 -1.58 16.85
N ILE A 17 -2.98 -0.56 17.71
CA ILE A 17 -2.31 0.73 17.48
C ILE A 17 -1.07 0.93 18.35
N GLY A 18 -0.88 0.09 19.37
CA GLY A 18 0.35 0.13 20.16
C GLY A 18 0.43 -0.97 21.20
N GLU A 19 1.66 -1.33 21.54
CA GLU A 19 1.99 -2.23 22.65
C GLU A 19 2.67 -1.44 23.76
N ALA A 20 2.32 -1.72 25.00
CA ALA A 20 2.99 -1.22 26.18
C ALA A 20 4.07 -2.22 26.58
N VAL A 21 5.33 -1.80 26.57
CA VAL A 21 6.48 -2.62 26.98
C VAL A 21 7.04 -2.15 28.32
N THR A 22 7.54 -3.07 29.14
CA THR A 22 8.30 -2.71 30.34
C THR A 22 9.77 -2.50 30.00
N GLY A 23 10.54 -1.92 30.93
CA GLY A 23 11.95 -1.58 30.74
C GLY A 23 12.89 -2.75 30.40
N GLU A 24 12.40 -3.99 30.40
CA GLU A 24 13.10 -5.12 29.79
C GLU A 24 12.71 -5.25 28.30
N PRO A 25 13.68 -5.23 27.37
CA PRO A 25 13.39 -5.34 25.95
C PRO A 25 12.67 -6.68 25.65
N GLY A 26 11.42 -6.57 25.21
CA GLY A 26 10.58 -7.70 24.78
C GLY A 26 9.43 -8.07 25.74
N ALA A 27 9.34 -7.48 26.93
CA ALA A 27 8.25 -7.77 27.86
C ALA A 27 7.04 -6.83 27.64
N VAL A 28 6.09 -7.27 26.80
CA VAL A 28 4.80 -6.59 26.57
C VAL A 28 3.89 -6.78 27.79
N VAL A 29 3.41 -5.67 28.36
CA VAL A 29 2.49 -5.63 29.52
C VAL A 29 1.10 -5.11 29.19
N GLY A 30 0.88 -4.64 27.97
CA GLY A 30 -0.44 -4.20 27.53
C GLY A 30 -0.49 -3.96 26.03
N LEU A 31 -1.72 -3.88 25.51
CA LEU A 31 -1.98 -3.50 24.12
C LEU A 31 -3.09 -2.46 24.09
N LEU A 32 -3.00 -1.55 23.14
CA LEU A 32 -4.05 -0.62 22.79
C LEU A 32 -4.55 -0.98 21.39
N ALA A 33 -5.85 -1.21 21.27
CA ALA A 33 -6.50 -1.53 20.01
C ALA A 33 -7.74 -0.65 19.79
N LEU A 34 -8.00 -0.33 18.53
CA LEU A 34 -9.24 0.24 18.05
C LEU A 34 -10.16 -0.91 17.66
N GLY A 35 -11.37 -0.95 18.23
CA GLY A 35 -12.35 -1.98 17.92
C GLY A 35 -12.98 -1.80 16.56
N ALA A 36 -13.29 -2.89 15.89
CA ALA A 36 -14.10 -2.92 14.68
C ALA A 36 -15.45 -2.22 14.93
N GLY A 37 -15.99 -1.58 13.90
CA GLY A 37 -17.27 -0.89 13.98
C GLY A 37 -17.20 0.55 14.45
N ILE A 38 -16.04 1.06 14.88
CA ILE A 38 -15.89 2.49 15.14
C ILE A 38 -16.08 3.28 13.85
N GLU A 39 -16.79 4.40 13.95
CA GLU A 39 -17.03 5.28 12.82
C GLU A 39 -16.11 6.49 12.84
N GLY A 40 -15.85 7.03 11.65
CA GLY A 40 -15.00 8.19 11.47
C GLY A 40 -15.23 8.85 10.12
N THR A 41 -14.48 9.92 9.90
CA THR A 41 -14.51 10.71 8.67
C THR A 41 -13.13 10.73 8.05
N VAL A 42 -13.06 10.45 6.75
CA VAL A 42 -11.84 10.61 5.95
C VAL A 42 -11.47 12.09 5.92
N GLU A 43 -10.31 12.45 6.45
CA GLU A 43 -9.80 13.83 6.41
C GLU A 43 -8.96 14.10 5.18
N ARG A 44 -8.17 13.11 4.76
CA ARG A 44 -7.24 13.21 3.63
C ARG A 44 -7.14 11.88 2.93
N VAL A 45 -7.10 11.91 1.61
CA VAL A 45 -6.81 10.74 0.79
C VAL A 45 -5.40 10.90 0.25
N ASP A 46 -4.45 10.14 0.80
CA ASP A 46 -3.09 10.08 0.31
C ASP A 46 -3.04 9.01 -0.80
N GLY A 47 -3.05 9.46 -2.05
CA GLY A 47 -2.97 8.61 -3.24
C GLY A 47 -1.69 7.74 -3.26
N GLU A 48 -1.71 6.72 -4.14
CA GLU A 48 -0.75 5.61 -4.25
C GLU A 48 0.65 5.91 -3.67
N LEU A 49 1.07 5.04 -2.74
CA LEU A 49 2.42 5.00 -2.19
C LEU A 49 3.45 5.21 -3.31
N PRO A 50 4.47 6.07 -3.13
CA PRO A 50 5.43 6.34 -4.19
C PRO A 50 6.05 5.04 -4.71
N GLU A 51 6.01 4.87 -6.02
CA GLU A 51 6.51 3.68 -6.69
C GLU A 51 8.00 3.48 -6.41
N SER A 52 8.38 2.24 -6.11
CA SER A 52 9.79 1.90 -5.96
C SER A 52 10.54 2.12 -7.28
N GLN A 53 11.85 2.25 -7.21
CA GLN A 53 12.67 2.48 -8.39
C GLN A 53 12.60 1.30 -9.37
N GLU A 54 12.52 0.08 -8.82
CA GLU A 54 12.44 -1.20 -9.52
C GLU A 54 11.14 -1.31 -10.32
N VAL A 55 10.01 -0.88 -9.74
CA VAL A 55 8.70 -0.85 -10.42
C VAL A 55 8.71 0.13 -11.60
N ARG A 56 9.35 1.29 -11.43
CA ARG A 56 9.50 2.29 -12.50
C ARG A 56 10.41 1.78 -13.62
N GLU A 57 11.50 1.09 -13.27
CA GLU A 57 12.41 0.51 -14.25
C GLU A 57 11.77 -0.66 -15.00
N TYR A 58 11.03 -1.54 -14.32
CA TYR A 58 10.27 -2.61 -14.96
C TYR A 58 9.34 -2.05 -16.04
N ARG A 59 8.55 -1.02 -15.72
CA ARG A 59 7.66 -0.36 -16.68
C ARG A 59 8.41 0.24 -17.86
N ARG A 60 9.54 0.90 -17.60
CA ARG A 60 10.39 1.48 -18.65
C ARG A 60 10.92 0.41 -19.60
N LEU A 61 11.45 -0.69 -19.07
CA LEU A 61 11.99 -1.80 -19.86
C LEU A 61 10.88 -2.57 -20.58
N LYS A 62 9.71 -2.71 -19.96
CA LYS A 62 8.54 -3.38 -20.55
C LYS A 62 8.03 -2.59 -21.76
N ALA A 63 7.87 -1.28 -21.62
CA ALA A 63 7.50 -0.40 -22.73
C ALA A 63 8.56 -0.45 -23.85
N LEU A 64 9.85 -0.41 -23.51
CA LEU A 64 10.92 -0.56 -24.49
C LEU A 64 10.86 -1.91 -25.23
N HIS A 65 10.56 -3.00 -24.53
CA HIS A 65 10.38 -4.33 -25.12
C HIS A 65 9.19 -4.38 -26.07
N GLU A 66 8.05 -3.83 -25.66
CA GLU A 66 6.80 -3.85 -26.44
C GLU A 66 6.92 -2.97 -27.69
N ASP A 67 7.46 -1.76 -27.55
CA ASP A 67 7.58 -0.80 -28.65
C ASP A 67 8.70 -1.17 -29.63
N TYR A 68 9.84 -1.67 -29.15
CA TYR A 68 11.04 -1.85 -29.98
C TYR A 68 11.63 -3.25 -30.00
N GLY A 69 11.18 -4.17 -29.15
CA GLY A 69 11.75 -5.53 -29.04
C GLY A 69 11.69 -6.33 -30.34
N HIS A 70 10.71 -6.04 -31.21
CA HIS A 70 10.61 -6.64 -32.54
C HIS A 70 11.69 -6.16 -33.54
N THR A 71 12.34 -5.03 -33.26
CA THR A 71 13.45 -4.48 -34.06
C THR A 71 14.83 -4.76 -33.46
N MET A 72 14.89 -5.29 -32.24
CA MET A 72 16.14 -5.51 -31.53
C MET A 72 16.89 -6.74 -32.04
N PRO A 73 18.24 -6.69 -32.08
CA PRO A 73 19.06 -7.88 -32.23
C PRO A 73 18.78 -8.90 -31.13
N ALA A 74 18.79 -10.19 -31.47
CA ALA A 74 18.41 -11.28 -30.56
C ALA A 74 19.15 -11.22 -29.21
N ALA A 75 20.47 -11.02 -29.23
CA ALA A 75 21.28 -10.94 -28.01
C ALA A 75 20.97 -9.71 -27.12
N SER A 76 20.40 -8.64 -27.68
CA SER A 76 19.95 -7.48 -26.90
C SER A 76 18.54 -7.71 -26.35
N ARG A 77 17.67 -8.38 -27.11
CA ARG A 77 16.33 -8.76 -26.65
C ARG A 77 16.40 -9.76 -25.50
N GLU A 78 17.23 -10.80 -25.62
CA GLU A 78 17.41 -11.82 -24.55
C GLU A 78 17.93 -11.21 -23.24
N ARG A 79 18.83 -10.22 -23.32
CA ARG A 79 19.30 -9.50 -22.12
C ARG A 79 18.18 -8.69 -21.47
N LEU A 80 17.37 -8.03 -22.28
CA LEU A 80 16.25 -7.22 -21.78
C LEU A 80 15.13 -8.10 -21.19
N GLU A 81 14.86 -9.28 -21.77
CA GLU A 81 13.95 -10.28 -21.20
C GLU A 81 14.46 -10.81 -19.85
N ALA A 82 15.77 -11.00 -19.70
CA ALA A 82 16.38 -11.40 -18.42
C ALA A 82 16.25 -10.31 -17.35
N GLU A 83 16.52 -9.04 -17.68
CA GLU A 83 16.33 -7.91 -16.76
C GLU A 83 14.85 -7.74 -16.35
N LEU A 84 13.91 -7.96 -17.28
CA LEU A 84 12.48 -7.98 -16.95
C LEU A 84 12.13 -9.13 -16.00
N ALA A 85 12.70 -10.31 -16.19
CA ALA A 85 12.47 -11.46 -15.30
C ALA A 85 13.03 -11.23 -13.89
N GLU A 86 14.13 -10.50 -13.75
CA GLU A 86 14.69 -10.10 -12.45
C GLU A 86 13.79 -9.13 -11.69
N LEU A 87 13.10 -8.23 -12.41
CA LEU A 87 12.21 -7.20 -11.84
C LEU A 87 10.74 -7.63 -11.71
N GLU A 88 10.38 -8.79 -12.29
CA GLU A 88 9.03 -9.35 -12.23
C GLU A 88 8.53 -9.59 -10.80
N PRO A 89 9.35 -10.05 -9.82
CA PRO A 89 8.90 -10.21 -8.44
C PRO A 89 8.48 -8.89 -7.77
N GLU A 90 9.22 -7.80 -7.99
CA GLU A 90 8.93 -6.48 -7.46
C GLU A 90 7.69 -5.87 -8.11
N TRP A 91 7.55 -6.09 -9.43
CA TRP A 91 6.36 -5.72 -10.18
C TRP A 91 5.13 -6.49 -9.69
N ALA A 92 5.22 -7.81 -9.53
CA ALA A 92 4.16 -8.64 -8.99
C ALA A 92 3.81 -8.23 -7.55
N ALA A 93 4.80 -8.00 -6.70
CA ALA A 93 4.57 -7.52 -5.33
C ALA A 93 3.94 -6.11 -5.29
N HIS A 94 4.25 -5.23 -6.24
CA HIS A 94 3.59 -3.93 -6.39
C HIS A 94 2.15 -4.08 -6.89
N HIS A 95 1.91 -5.00 -7.82
CA HIS A 95 0.58 -5.28 -8.37
C HIS A 95 -0.34 -6.01 -7.37
N GLU A 96 0.20 -6.96 -6.59
CA GLU A 96 -0.47 -7.64 -5.47
C GLU A 96 -0.73 -6.69 -4.31
N ARG A 97 0.16 -5.72 -4.10
CA ARG A 97 -0.15 -4.59 -3.24
C ARG A 97 -1.36 -3.84 -3.79
N GLY A 98 -1.44 -3.63 -5.10
CA GLY A 98 -2.53 -2.88 -5.73
C GLY A 98 -2.39 -1.39 -5.45
N GLY A 99 -3.23 -0.56 -6.06
CA GLY A 99 -3.31 0.88 -5.79
C GLY A 99 -3.82 1.12 -4.37
N ARG A 100 -2.95 0.92 -3.37
CA ARG A 100 -3.24 1.01 -1.95
C ARG A 100 -3.40 2.48 -1.61
N VAL A 101 -4.62 2.97 -1.80
CA VAL A 101 -5.03 4.28 -1.33
C VAL A 101 -4.91 4.27 0.18
N THR A 102 -3.98 5.06 0.70
CA THR A 102 -3.89 5.31 2.13
C THR A 102 -4.71 6.53 2.46
N VAL A 103 -5.40 6.52 3.58
CA VAL A 103 -6.25 7.61 4.00
C VAL A 103 -5.95 7.99 5.43
N ARG A 104 -6.08 9.28 5.72
CA ARG A 104 -6.14 9.78 7.08
C ARG A 104 -7.59 9.80 7.52
N VAL A 105 -7.91 9.09 8.60
CA VAL A 105 -9.27 9.04 9.17
C VAL A 105 -9.26 9.62 10.57
N ARG A 106 -10.15 10.57 10.84
CA ARG A 106 -10.48 11.01 12.19
C ARG A 106 -11.70 10.24 12.67
N TRP A 107 -11.50 9.43 13.69
CA TRP A 107 -12.52 8.64 14.34
C TRP A 107 -13.34 9.50 15.32
N ASP A 108 -14.60 9.14 15.52
CA ASP A 108 -15.51 9.89 16.41
C ASP A 108 -15.11 9.80 17.88
N ASN A 109 -14.30 8.80 18.24
CA ASN A 109 -13.71 8.66 19.57
C ASN A 109 -12.48 9.57 19.80
N GLY A 110 -12.14 10.42 18.82
CA GLY A 110 -11.07 11.42 18.91
C GLY A 110 -9.69 10.92 18.45
N PHE A 111 -9.54 9.64 18.11
CA PHE A 111 -8.30 9.14 17.52
C PHE A 111 -8.18 9.55 16.05
N VAL A 112 -6.94 9.75 15.59
CA VAL A 112 -6.64 9.96 14.18
C VAL A 112 -5.68 8.88 13.73
N LEU A 113 -6.09 8.10 12.74
CA LEU A 113 -5.26 7.12 12.10
C LEU A 113 -4.75 7.71 10.79
N ASP A 114 -3.45 7.95 10.70
CA ASP A 114 -2.79 8.41 9.48
C ASP A 114 -2.26 7.21 8.70
N ALA A 115 -2.25 7.31 7.38
CA ALA A 115 -1.89 6.23 6.46
C ALA A 115 -2.68 4.92 6.67
N ALA A 116 -3.96 5.02 7.06
CA ALA A 116 -4.87 3.89 7.15
C ALA A 116 -5.15 3.31 5.76
N HIS A 117 -5.15 2.01 5.65
CA HIS A 117 -5.30 1.35 4.37
C HIS A 117 -6.79 1.19 3.99
N GLU A 118 -7.15 1.30 2.72
CA GLU A 118 -8.57 1.26 2.33
C GLU A 118 -9.29 -0.06 2.64
N ASP A 119 -8.54 -1.17 2.76
CA ASP A 119 -9.04 -2.53 3.01
C ASP A 119 -9.56 -2.72 4.44
N VAL A 120 -9.03 -1.97 5.41
CA VAL A 120 -9.51 -1.99 6.80
C VAL A 120 -10.72 -1.07 7.02
N LEU A 121 -11.22 -0.44 5.96
CA LEU A 121 -12.33 0.52 6.01
C LEU A 121 -13.54 0.00 5.23
N THR A 122 -14.72 0.25 5.80
CA THR A 122 -16.01 0.07 5.13
C THR A 122 -16.73 1.41 5.03
N PRO A 123 -17.35 1.74 3.89
CA PRO A 123 -18.11 2.97 3.75
C PRO A 123 -19.42 2.84 4.53
N LEU A 124 -19.89 3.97 5.04
CA LEU A 124 -21.22 4.12 5.62
C LEU A 124 -22.19 4.69 4.58
#